data_AF-A0AA97HN74-F1
#
_entry.id   AF-A0AA97HN74-F1
#
_cell.length_a   1.000
_cell.length_b   1.000
_cell.length_c   1.000
_cell.angle_alpha   90.00
_cell.angle_beta   90.00
_cell.angle_gamma   90.00
#
_symmetry.space_group_name_H-M   'P 1'
#
loop_
_entity.id
_entity.type
_entity.pdbx_description
1 polymer ?
#
loop_
_entity_poly.entity_id
_entity_poly.type
_entity_poly.pdbx_seq_one_letter_code
_entity_poly.pdbx_strand_id
1 'polypeptide(L)'
;MSKWEHWLLPGILAAVGVPFLIAGGVIRIILPQTIARHAQEVAQLPVATAVTLKERGTRVLLEGWVSDRTPPSDRPPLVAYNEYQRLRRDGEWEWEQVRSYTPTLWVEISGGTAEIAAGYTLRSTLSQVEDGRDRRYEGFQIEDPVLVVGTLTVAGARPVVGEAQVGFETKVDYLATLDRNQSTARWLGLLFLVLGSLLTLSAVATAYLIWRGHLNLFADS
;
A
#
# COMPACT_ATOMS: atom_id res chain seq x y z
N MET A 1 -6.44 42.37 27.90
CA MET A 1 -6.63 41.16 27.07
C MET A 1 -8.10 40.95 26.82
N SER A 2 -8.47 40.77 25.55
CA SER A 2 -9.88 40.65 25.12
C SER A 2 -10.45 39.33 25.61
N LYS A 3 -11.75 39.29 25.99
CA LYS A 3 -12.46 38.05 26.34
C LYS A 3 -12.32 36.95 25.27
N TRP A 4 -11.99 37.33 24.03
CA TRP A 4 -11.73 36.43 22.91
C TRP A 4 -10.44 35.61 23.03
N GLU A 5 -9.36 36.16 23.63
CA GLU A 5 -8.06 35.46 23.70
C GLU A 5 -8.12 34.20 24.59
N HIS A 6 -9.01 34.19 25.58
CA HIS A 6 -9.19 33.06 26.48
C HIS A 6 -9.87 31.86 25.81
N TRP A 7 -10.64 32.08 24.74
CA TRP A 7 -11.32 31.01 24.01
C TRP A 7 -10.51 30.46 22.83
N LEU A 8 -9.42 31.11 22.45
CA LEU A 8 -8.58 30.67 21.32
C LEU A 8 -7.90 29.33 21.61
N LEU A 9 -7.36 29.15 22.81
CA LEU A 9 -6.59 27.96 23.17
C LEU A 9 -7.45 26.66 23.18
N PRO A 10 -8.60 26.59 23.87
CA PRO A 10 -9.48 25.42 23.75
C PRO A 10 -10.05 25.25 22.33
N GLY A 11 -10.29 26.35 21.61
CA GLY A 11 -10.73 26.32 20.21
C GLY A 11 -9.71 25.65 19.28
N ILE A 12 -8.43 26.02 19.37
CA ILE A 12 -7.34 25.41 18.59
C ILE A 12 -7.15 23.94 18.96
N LEU A 13 -7.16 23.61 20.26
CA LEU A 13 -7.02 22.23 20.73
C LEU A 13 -8.16 21.34 20.24
N ALA A 14 -9.41 21.83 20.24
CA ALA A 14 -10.55 21.11 19.70
C ALA A 14 -10.50 21.00 18.17
N ALA A 15 -10.13 22.09 17.48
CA ALA A 15 -10.01 22.13 16.02
C ALA A 15 -8.96 21.15 15.49
N VAL A 16 -7.90 20.87 16.25
CA VAL A 16 -6.89 19.85 15.89
C VAL A 16 -7.28 18.46 16.43
N GLY A 17 -7.77 18.37 17.66
CA GLY A 17 -8.07 17.09 18.31
C GLY A 17 -9.21 16.30 17.67
N VAL A 18 -10.30 16.98 17.24
CA VAL A 18 -11.47 16.32 16.65
C VAL A 18 -11.13 15.65 15.30
N PRO A 19 -10.45 16.31 14.34
CA PRO A 19 -9.98 15.64 13.12
C PRO A 19 -9.07 14.44 13.40
N PHE A 20 -8.17 14.52 14.38
CA PHE A 20 -7.31 13.39 14.76
C PHE A 20 -8.11 12.19 15.30
N LEU A 21 -9.17 12.44 16.08
CA LEU A 21 -10.08 11.38 16.53
C LEU A 21 -10.84 10.74 15.36
N ILE A 22 -11.35 11.56 14.43
CA ILE A 22 -12.06 11.07 13.25
C ILE A 22 -11.12 10.24 12.37
N ALA A 23 -9.94 10.77 12.06
CA ALA A 23 -8.92 10.08 11.28
C ALA A 23 -8.46 8.79 11.96
N GLY A 24 -8.18 8.82 13.27
CA GLY A 24 -7.81 7.64 14.05
C GLY A 24 -8.89 6.56 14.08
N GLY A 25 -10.16 6.97 14.21
CA GLY A 25 -11.31 6.06 14.15
C GLY A 25 -11.47 5.40 12.78
N VAL A 26 -11.42 6.20 11.70
CA VAL A 26 -11.47 5.72 10.31
C VAL A 26 -10.32 4.76 10.02
N ILE A 27 -9.09 5.14 10.34
CA ILE A 27 -7.90 4.31 10.10
C ILE A 27 -7.99 3.01 10.89
N ARG A 28 -8.42 3.04 12.15
CA ARG A 28 -8.51 1.83 12.99
C ARG A 28 -9.60 0.86 12.55
N ILE A 29 -10.72 1.36 12.04
CA ILE A 29 -11.88 0.53 11.70
C ILE A 29 -11.84 0.07 10.25
N ILE A 30 -11.61 0.98 9.30
CA ILE A 30 -11.82 0.72 7.87
C ILE A 30 -10.60 0.04 7.23
N LEU A 31 -9.38 0.58 7.44
CA LEU A 31 -8.17 0.03 6.79
C LEU A 31 -7.91 -1.45 7.17
N PRO A 32 -7.99 -1.86 8.45
CA PRO A 32 -7.76 -3.25 8.82
C PRO A 32 -8.81 -4.22 8.25
N GLN A 33 -10.04 -3.75 8.00
CA GLN A 33 -11.11 -4.58 7.45
C GLN A 33 -10.94 -4.81 5.95
N THR A 34 -10.54 -3.79 5.19
CA THR A 34 -10.29 -3.94 3.75
C THR A 34 -9.08 -4.82 3.50
N ILE A 35 -7.99 -4.62 4.27
CA ILE A 35 -6.79 -5.48 4.21
C ILE A 35 -7.13 -6.91 4.63
N ALA A 36 -7.91 -7.11 5.71
CA ALA A 36 -8.29 -8.44 6.18
C ALA A 36 -9.16 -9.20 5.16
N ARG A 37 -10.14 -8.54 4.54
CA ARG A 37 -10.98 -9.16 3.51
C ARG A 37 -10.13 -9.59 2.32
N HIS A 38 -9.25 -8.72 1.85
CA HIS A 38 -8.36 -9.04 0.75
C HIS A 38 -7.38 -10.17 1.11
N ALA A 39 -6.78 -10.14 2.31
CA ALA A 39 -5.92 -11.20 2.80
C ALA A 39 -6.66 -12.54 2.94
N GLN A 40 -7.90 -12.52 3.42
CA GLN A 40 -8.71 -13.72 3.57
C GLN A 40 -9.16 -14.30 2.22
N GLU A 41 -9.53 -13.45 1.27
CA GLU A 41 -9.79 -13.85 -0.12
C GLU A 41 -8.55 -14.52 -0.72
N VAL A 42 -7.39 -13.89 -0.61
CA VAL A 42 -6.13 -14.43 -1.16
C VAL A 42 -5.67 -15.69 -0.42
N ALA A 43 -5.87 -15.77 0.90
CA ALA A 43 -5.54 -16.95 1.69
C ALA A 43 -6.35 -18.18 1.24
N GLN A 44 -7.62 -17.98 0.89
CA GLN A 44 -8.51 -19.03 0.42
C GLN A 44 -8.21 -19.49 -1.02
N LEU A 45 -7.57 -18.64 -1.84
CA LEU A 45 -7.19 -19.03 -3.20
C LEU A 45 -6.05 -20.05 -3.16
N PRO A 46 -6.26 -21.30 -3.62
CA PRO A 46 -5.14 -22.23 -3.78
C PRO A 46 -4.17 -21.68 -4.83
N VAL A 47 -2.88 -22.00 -4.68
CA VAL A 47 -1.89 -21.74 -5.73
C VAL A 47 -2.31 -22.53 -6.97
N ALA A 48 -2.67 -21.81 -8.03
CA ALA A 48 -3.18 -22.41 -9.24
C ALA A 48 -2.01 -22.96 -10.07
N THR A 49 -2.23 -24.17 -10.59
CA THR A 49 -1.37 -24.87 -11.54
C THR A 49 -2.02 -24.84 -12.92
N ALA A 50 -1.28 -25.19 -13.97
CA ALA A 50 -1.85 -25.29 -15.31
C ALA A 50 -3.09 -26.21 -15.38
N VAL A 51 -3.15 -27.23 -14.51
CA VAL A 51 -4.27 -28.18 -14.44
C VAL A 51 -5.52 -27.57 -13.77
N THR A 52 -5.36 -26.58 -12.90
CA THR A 52 -6.49 -25.94 -12.20
C THR A 52 -7.05 -24.72 -12.95
N LEU A 53 -6.34 -24.21 -13.96
CA LEU A 53 -6.76 -23.06 -14.78
C LEU A 53 -7.81 -23.44 -15.85
N LYS A 54 -8.98 -23.88 -15.38
CA LYS A 54 -10.05 -24.42 -16.23
C LYS A 54 -11.25 -23.49 -16.40
N GLU A 55 -11.45 -22.55 -15.49
CA GLU A 55 -12.66 -21.73 -15.44
C GLU A 55 -12.36 -20.25 -15.63
N ARG A 56 -12.86 -19.69 -16.73
CA ARG A 56 -12.73 -18.26 -17.05
C ARG A 56 -13.54 -17.42 -16.06
N GLY A 57 -13.02 -16.24 -15.74
CA GLY A 57 -13.65 -15.28 -14.82
C GLY A 57 -13.30 -15.51 -13.36
N THR A 58 -12.63 -16.63 -13.04
CA THR A 58 -12.23 -16.96 -11.68
C THR A 58 -10.98 -16.18 -11.28
N ARG A 59 -10.97 -15.72 -10.04
CA ARG A 59 -9.77 -15.12 -9.42
C ARG A 59 -8.74 -16.20 -9.17
N VAL A 60 -7.50 -15.97 -9.58
CA VAL A 60 -6.42 -16.95 -9.50
C VAL A 60 -5.22 -16.34 -8.80
N LEU A 61 -4.48 -17.21 -8.10
CA LEU A 61 -3.18 -16.93 -7.53
C LEU A 61 -2.18 -17.88 -8.18
N LEU A 62 -1.18 -17.35 -8.87
CA LEU A 62 -0.12 -18.13 -9.49
C LEU A 62 1.19 -17.89 -8.76
N GLU A 63 1.94 -18.96 -8.53
CA GLU A 63 3.34 -18.89 -8.13
C GLU A 63 4.18 -19.53 -9.24
N GLY A 64 5.24 -18.84 -9.62
CA GLY A 64 6.08 -19.28 -10.73
C GLY A 64 7.31 -18.41 -10.91
N TRP A 65 7.90 -18.50 -12.09
CA TRP A 65 9.07 -17.73 -12.48
C TRP A 65 8.82 -17.03 -13.80
N VAL A 66 9.43 -15.86 -13.98
CA VAL A 66 9.39 -15.16 -15.26
C VAL A 66 10.07 -16.02 -16.34
N SER A 67 9.32 -16.39 -17.36
CA SER A 67 9.76 -17.24 -18.47
C SER A 67 10.66 -16.46 -19.43
N ASP A 68 11.65 -17.16 -20.01
CA ASP A 68 12.52 -16.68 -21.09
C ASP A 68 11.77 -16.29 -22.38
N ARG A 69 10.51 -16.70 -22.50
CA ARG A 69 9.58 -16.28 -23.55
C ARG A 69 9.12 -14.83 -23.41
N THR A 70 9.34 -14.22 -22.25
CA THR A 70 9.01 -12.81 -22.02
C THR A 70 9.91 -11.94 -22.90
N PRO A 71 9.33 -11.06 -23.74
CA PRO A 71 10.12 -10.16 -24.57
C PRO A 71 11.06 -9.29 -23.71
N PRO A 72 12.30 -9.04 -24.16
CA PRO A 72 13.19 -8.12 -23.46
C PRO A 72 12.62 -6.70 -23.49
N SER A 73 12.86 -5.92 -22.44
CA SER A 73 12.50 -4.50 -22.41
C SER A 73 13.55 -3.63 -23.11
N ASP A 74 13.26 -2.34 -23.22
CA ASP A 74 14.22 -1.29 -23.59
C ASP A 74 15.30 -1.04 -22.51
N ARG A 75 15.21 -1.71 -21.34
CA ARG A 75 16.12 -1.58 -20.20
C ARG A 75 16.61 -2.94 -19.68
N PRO A 76 17.59 -3.56 -20.35
CA PRO A 76 18.19 -4.80 -19.86
C PRO A 76 18.83 -4.62 -18.47
N PRO A 77 18.79 -5.63 -17.58
CA PRO A 77 18.23 -6.97 -17.77
C PRO A 77 16.72 -7.08 -17.48
N LEU A 78 16.03 -5.97 -17.24
CA LEU A 78 14.61 -5.97 -16.87
C LEU A 78 13.74 -6.36 -18.07
N VAL A 79 12.64 -7.05 -17.82
CA VAL A 79 11.59 -7.34 -18.82
C VAL A 79 10.30 -6.57 -18.56
N ALA A 80 10.10 -6.15 -17.31
CA ALA A 80 9.03 -5.26 -16.89
C ALA A 80 9.53 -4.39 -15.74
N TYR A 81 9.18 -3.11 -15.71
CA TYR A 81 9.71 -2.19 -14.71
C TYR A 81 8.85 -0.94 -14.48
N ASN A 82 9.01 -0.33 -13.32
CA ASN A 82 8.67 1.06 -13.04
C ASN A 82 9.93 1.91 -13.11
N GLU A 83 9.85 3.06 -13.78
CA GLU A 83 10.91 4.06 -13.83
C GLU A 83 10.57 5.18 -12.85
N TYR A 84 11.55 5.50 -12.03
CA TYR A 84 11.52 6.57 -11.05
C TYR A 84 12.55 7.62 -11.41
N GLN A 85 12.16 8.87 -11.29
CA GLN A 85 13.04 10.01 -11.43
C GLN A 85 13.20 10.71 -10.09
N ARG A 86 14.42 11.11 -9.77
CA ARG A 86 14.70 11.89 -8.57
C ARG A 86 14.35 13.35 -8.82
N LEU A 87 13.45 13.89 -8.03
CA LEU A 87 12.99 15.27 -8.11
C LEU A 87 13.15 15.96 -6.76
N ARG A 88 13.34 17.27 -6.79
CA ARG A 88 13.44 18.07 -5.57
C ARG A 88 12.10 18.73 -5.28
N ARG A 89 11.46 18.36 -4.16
CA ARG A 89 10.20 18.94 -3.69
C ARG A 89 10.41 19.44 -2.26
N ASP A 90 10.02 20.69 -2.02
CA ASP A 90 10.17 21.37 -0.71
C ASP A 90 11.58 21.29 -0.08
N GLY A 91 12.61 21.25 -0.94
CA GLY A 91 14.01 21.20 -0.53
C GLY A 91 14.56 19.79 -0.35
N GLU A 92 13.71 18.76 -0.31
CA GLU A 92 14.06 17.34 -0.16
C GLU A 92 14.07 16.61 -1.51
N TRP A 93 14.84 15.53 -1.59
CA TRP A 93 14.90 14.67 -2.78
C TRP A 93 13.91 13.53 -2.64
N GLU A 94 12.97 13.45 -3.58
CA GLU A 94 11.95 12.40 -3.65
C GLU A 94 12.12 11.61 -4.94
N TRP A 95 11.75 10.32 -4.91
CA TRP A 95 11.62 9.50 -6.10
C TRP A 95 10.17 9.56 -6.58
N GLU A 96 9.94 10.07 -7.79
CA GLU A 96 8.62 10.10 -8.41
C GLU A 96 8.58 9.07 -9.53
N GLN A 97 7.54 8.23 -9.55
CA GLN A 97 7.33 7.27 -10.63
C GLN A 97 6.88 8.02 -11.89
N VAL A 98 7.67 7.92 -12.97
CA VAL A 98 7.42 8.67 -14.22
C VAL A 98 6.92 7.78 -15.36
N ARG A 99 7.21 6.47 -15.31
CA ARG A 99 6.79 5.52 -16.35
C ARG A 99 6.62 4.12 -15.76
N SER A 100 5.67 3.36 -16.31
CA SER A 100 5.55 1.92 -16.10
C SER A 100 5.63 1.22 -17.45
N TYR A 101 6.48 0.19 -17.52
CA TYR A 101 6.62 -0.69 -18.67
C TYR A 101 6.22 -2.10 -18.26
N THR A 102 4.99 -2.47 -18.59
CA THR A 102 4.35 -3.74 -18.18
C THR A 102 3.83 -4.47 -19.43
N PRO A 103 4.74 -5.04 -20.26
CA PRO A 103 4.36 -5.79 -21.45
C PRO A 103 3.72 -7.12 -21.05
N THR A 104 3.23 -7.89 -22.01
CA THR A 104 2.80 -9.28 -21.73
C THR A 104 3.94 -10.05 -21.07
N LEU A 105 3.65 -10.63 -19.89
CA LEU A 105 4.61 -11.38 -19.09
C LEU A 105 4.27 -12.86 -19.18
N TRP A 106 5.25 -13.70 -19.48
CA TRP A 106 5.08 -15.16 -19.46
C TRP A 106 5.61 -15.69 -18.13
N VAL A 107 4.80 -16.49 -17.45
CA VAL A 107 5.17 -17.06 -16.14
C VAL A 107 5.14 -18.58 -16.23
N GLU A 108 6.28 -19.21 -15.97
CA GLU A 108 6.36 -20.66 -15.79
C GLU A 108 5.79 -21.02 -14.43
N ILE A 109 4.69 -21.78 -14.44
CA ILE A 109 4.00 -22.26 -13.25
C ILE A 109 4.12 -23.78 -13.17
N SER A 110 3.73 -24.36 -12.04
CA SER A 110 3.67 -25.82 -11.91
C SER A 110 2.73 -26.41 -12.98
N GLY A 111 3.30 -27.22 -13.87
CA GLY A 111 2.58 -27.95 -14.93
C GLY A 111 2.39 -27.19 -16.25
N GLY A 112 2.93 -25.99 -16.44
CA GLY A 112 2.89 -25.28 -17.72
C GLY A 112 3.22 -23.80 -17.63
N THR A 113 2.89 -23.05 -18.67
CA THR A 113 3.13 -21.60 -18.72
C THR A 113 1.80 -20.85 -18.73
N ALA A 114 1.72 -19.72 -18.03
CA ALA A 114 0.60 -18.79 -18.08
C ALA A 114 1.03 -17.46 -18.69
N GLU A 115 0.15 -16.87 -19.48
CA GLU A 115 0.33 -15.52 -20.01
C GLU A 115 -0.33 -14.51 -19.05
N ILE A 116 0.38 -13.45 -18.70
CA ILE A 116 -0.17 -12.32 -17.96
C ILE A 116 -0.34 -11.18 -18.95
N ALA A 117 -1.58 -10.75 -19.15
CA ALA A 117 -1.91 -9.70 -20.09
C ALA A 117 -1.22 -8.38 -19.71
N ALA A 118 -0.76 -7.64 -20.72
CA ALA A 118 -0.10 -6.34 -20.53
C ALA A 118 -0.96 -5.36 -19.70
N GLY A 119 -0.28 -4.44 -19.01
CA GLY A 119 -0.93 -3.43 -18.16
C GLY A 119 -1.24 -3.90 -16.73
N TYR A 120 -0.59 -4.97 -16.26
CA TYR A 120 -0.64 -5.37 -14.85
C TYR A 120 0.06 -4.36 -13.94
N THR A 121 -0.19 -4.45 -12.63
CA THR A 121 0.46 -3.61 -11.62
C THR A 121 1.66 -4.33 -11.00
N LEU A 122 2.82 -3.67 -10.98
CA LEU A 122 3.99 -4.11 -10.22
C LEU A 122 3.80 -3.74 -8.74
N ARG A 123 3.80 -4.73 -7.86
CA ARG A 123 3.50 -4.57 -6.42
C ARG A 123 4.77 -4.56 -5.57
N SER A 124 5.70 -5.43 -5.90
CA SER A 124 7.02 -5.56 -5.27
C SER A 124 7.99 -6.18 -6.27
N THR A 125 9.24 -5.79 -6.21
CA THR A 125 10.29 -6.18 -7.16
C THR A 125 11.59 -6.41 -6.40
N LEU A 126 12.34 -7.47 -6.74
CA LEU A 126 13.68 -7.67 -6.18
C LEU A 126 14.72 -6.80 -6.89
N SER A 127 14.57 -6.69 -8.21
CA SER A 127 15.59 -6.13 -9.07
C SER A 127 15.48 -4.62 -9.14
N GLN A 128 16.57 -3.95 -8.78
CA GLN A 128 16.72 -2.50 -8.90
C GLN A 128 17.95 -2.19 -9.77
N VAL A 129 17.77 -1.34 -10.77
CA VAL A 129 18.84 -0.83 -11.63
C VAL A 129 18.87 0.69 -11.53
N GLU A 130 20.03 1.26 -11.21
CA GLU A 130 20.22 2.71 -11.18
C GLU A 130 20.94 3.16 -12.46
N ASP A 131 20.40 4.19 -13.12
CA ASP A 131 20.98 4.81 -14.30
C ASP A 131 21.40 6.24 -13.94
N GLY A 132 22.64 6.39 -13.49
CA GLY A 132 23.14 7.63 -12.90
C GLY A 132 22.56 7.90 -11.51
N ARG A 133 22.43 9.20 -11.15
CA ARG A 133 21.99 9.62 -9.80
C ARG A 133 20.51 9.97 -9.70
N ASP A 134 19.86 10.18 -10.85
CA ASP A 134 18.53 10.77 -10.91
C ASP A 134 17.50 9.84 -11.54
N ARG A 135 17.89 8.61 -11.93
CA ARG A 135 16.97 7.60 -12.45
C ARG A 135 17.18 6.26 -11.79
N ARG A 136 16.07 5.61 -11.48
CA ARG A 136 16.00 4.29 -10.88
C ARG A 136 14.93 3.48 -11.56
N TYR A 137 15.22 2.21 -11.81
CA TYR A 137 14.30 1.26 -12.38
C TYR A 137 14.10 0.13 -11.38
N GLU A 138 12.86 -0.23 -11.13
CA GLU A 138 12.48 -1.34 -10.24
C GLU A 138 11.59 -2.29 -11.02
N GLY A 139 11.95 -3.57 -11.09
CA GLY A 139 11.31 -4.47 -12.05
C GLY A 139 11.59 -5.94 -11.85
N PHE A 140 11.20 -6.72 -12.86
CA PHE A 140 11.46 -8.15 -12.95
C PHE A 140 12.47 -8.46 -14.05
N GLN A 141 13.28 -9.47 -13.81
CA GLN A 141 14.17 -10.11 -14.76
C GLN A 141 13.61 -11.47 -15.17
N ILE A 142 14.20 -12.07 -16.21
CA ILE A 142 14.00 -13.49 -16.51
C ILE A 142 14.42 -14.32 -15.29
N GLU A 143 13.70 -15.42 -15.02
CA GLU A 143 13.90 -16.33 -13.88
C GLU A 143 13.57 -15.73 -12.49
N ASP A 144 13.16 -14.46 -12.40
CA ASP A 144 12.69 -13.92 -11.11
C ASP A 144 11.43 -14.68 -10.65
N PRO A 145 11.37 -15.18 -9.40
CA PRO A 145 10.15 -15.72 -8.83
C PRO A 145 9.08 -14.63 -8.70
N VAL A 146 7.85 -14.99 -9.07
CA VAL A 146 6.70 -14.09 -9.07
C VAL A 146 5.47 -14.74 -8.48
N LEU A 147 4.74 -13.94 -7.70
CA LEU A 147 3.36 -14.19 -7.30
C LEU A 147 2.45 -13.31 -8.15
N VAL A 148 1.49 -13.93 -8.83
CA VAL A 148 0.49 -13.23 -9.64
C VAL A 148 -0.87 -13.42 -9.01
N VAL A 149 -1.56 -12.32 -8.71
CA VAL A 149 -2.97 -12.33 -8.30
C VAL A 149 -3.77 -11.59 -9.36
N GLY A 150 -4.69 -12.28 -10.04
CA GLY A 150 -5.49 -11.69 -11.11
C GLY A 150 -6.73 -12.50 -11.43
N THR A 151 -7.33 -12.23 -12.58
CA THR A 151 -8.54 -12.90 -13.06
C THR A 151 -8.22 -13.68 -14.33
N LEU A 152 -8.61 -14.96 -14.38
CA LEU A 152 -8.38 -15.79 -15.57
C LEU A 152 -9.30 -15.33 -16.70
N THR A 153 -8.76 -14.69 -17.73
CA THR A 153 -9.52 -14.19 -18.89
C THR A 153 -9.65 -15.22 -20.00
N VAL A 154 -8.69 -16.13 -20.12
CA VAL A 154 -8.72 -17.27 -21.04
C VAL A 154 -8.28 -18.53 -20.28
N ALA A 155 -9.05 -19.61 -20.37
CA ALA A 155 -8.75 -20.90 -19.75
C ALA A 155 -8.25 -21.92 -20.80
N GLY A 156 -7.66 -23.03 -20.33
CA GLY A 156 -7.23 -24.14 -21.19
C GLY A 156 -5.71 -24.20 -21.39
N ALA A 157 -5.26 -24.62 -22.57
CA ALA A 157 -3.85 -24.95 -22.82
C ALA A 157 -2.90 -23.74 -22.82
N ARG A 158 -3.41 -22.53 -23.05
CA ARG A 158 -2.68 -21.26 -22.97
C ARG A 158 -3.49 -20.30 -22.12
N PRO A 159 -3.45 -20.45 -20.79
CA PRO A 159 -4.24 -19.62 -19.90
C PRO A 159 -3.71 -18.19 -19.91
N VAL A 160 -4.63 -17.22 -19.92
CA VAL A 160 -4.31 -15.78 -19.88
C VAL A 160 -4.93 -15.18 -18.64
N VAL A 161 -4.14 -14.47 -17.83
CA VAL A 161 -4.59 -13.75 -16.63
C VAL A 161 -4.57 -12.25 -16.90
N GLY A 162 -5.71 -11.61 -16.68
CA GLY A 162 -5.87 -10.15 -16.78
C GLY A 162 -6.03 -9.49 -15.40
N GLU A 163 -6.02 -8.15 -15.39
CA GLU A 163 -6.16 -7.32 -14.18
C GLU A 163 -5.22 -7.77 -13.05
N ALA A 164 -4.02 -8.18 -13.44
CA ALA A 164 -3.08 -8.84 -12.55
C ALA A 164 -2.31 -7.83 -11.68
N GLN A 165 -2.00 -8.25 -10.47
CA GLN A 165 -0.97 -7.68 -9.62
C GLN A 165 0.16 -8.70 -9.55
N VAL A 166 1.38 -8.28 -9.84
CA VAL A 166 2.57 -9.13 -9.88
C VAL A 166 3.57 -8.62 -8.83
N GLY A 167 4.03 -9.51 -7.96
CA GLY A 167 5.00 -9.21 -6.90
C GLY A 167 6.14 -10.22 -6.83
N PHE A 168 7.29 -9.79 -6.35
CA PHE A 168 8.44 -10.65 -5.99
C PHE A 168 8.22 -11.25 -4.60
N GLU A 169 7.26 -12.15 -4.45
CA GLU A 169 6.92 -12.72 -3.14
C GLU A 169 6.44 -14.16 -3.34
N THR A 170 6.50 -14.99 -2.30
CA THR A 170 5.67 -16.20 -2.25
C THR A 170 4.30 -15.85 -1.65
N LYS A 171 3.29 -16.72 -1.77
CA LYS A 171 2.00 -16.52 -1.08
C LYS A 171 2.20 -16.39 0.44
N VAL A 172 3.15 -17.14 1.01
CA VAL A 172 3.46 -17.07 2.44
C VAL A 172 4.00 -15.68 2.80
N ASP A 173 4.96 -15.17 2.04
CA ASP A 173 5.55 -13.85 2.26
C ASP A 173 4.53 -12.72 2.01
N TYR A 174 3.67 -12.89 1.01
CA TYR A 174 2.59 -11.97 0.71
C TYR A 174 1.59 -11.86 1.86
N LEU A 175 1.14 -12.99 2.40
CA LEU A 175 0.24 -13.00 3.54
C LEU A 175 0.92 -12.44 4.80
N ALA A 176 2.21 -12.71 5.01
CA ALA A 176 2.99 -12.14 6.12
C ALA A 176 3.12 -10.61 6.00
N THR A 177 3.33 -10.10 4.79
CA THR A 177 3.40 -8.66 4.51
C THR A 177 2.04 -7.99 4.75
N LEU A 178 0.94 -8.63 4.35
CA LEU A 178 -0.41 -8.14 4.64
C LEU A 178 -0.71 -8.10 6.15
N ASP A 179 -0.31 -9.13 6.91
CA ASP A 179 -0.48 -9.17 8.36
C ASP A 179 0.33 -8.06 9.06
N ARG A 180 1.59 -7.87 8.65
CA ARG A 180 2.43 -6.78 9.17
C ARG A 180 1.81 -5.41 8.87
N ASN A 181 1.32 -5.18 7.65
CA ASN A 181 0.64 -3.93 7.27
C ASN A 181 -0.64 -3.71 8.08
N GLN A 182 -1.41 -4.76 8.34
CA GLN A 182 -2.60 -4.69 9.18
C GLN A 182 -2.24 -4.32 10.63
N SER A 183 -1.19 -4.91 11.19
CA SER A 183 -0.69 -4.58 12.52
C SER A 183 -0.24 -3.12 12.61
N THR A 184 0.56 -2.65 11.65
CA THR A 184 1.00 -1.25 11.58
C THR A 184 -0.17 -0.28 11.49
N ALA A 185 -1.17 -0.56 10.65
CA ALA A 185 -2.36 0.29 10.53
C ALA A 185 -3.17 0.35 11.84
N ARG A 186 -3.29 -0.77 12.57
CA ARG A 186 -3.96 -0.81 13.88
C ARG A 186 -3.22 0.05 14.91
N TRP A 187 -1.89 -0.05 14.97
CA TRP A 187 -1.08 0.76 15.89
C TRP A 187 -1.10 2.25 15.54
N LEU A 188 -1.05 2.59 14.25
CA LEU A 188 -1.17 3.98 13.81
C LEU A 188 -2.54 4.54 14.16
N GLY A 189 -3.62 3.80 13.89
CA GLY A 189 -4.98 4.20 14.28
C GLY A 189 -5.14 4.39 15.80
N LEU A 190 -4.52 3.52 16.61
CA LEU A 190 -4.49 3.67 18.08
C LEU A 190 -3.78 4.97 18.50
N LEU A 191 -2.62 5.26 17.92
CA LEU A 191 -1.83 6.44 18.23
C LEU A 191 -2.60 7.73 17.94
N PHE A 192 -3.26 7.81 16.77
CA PHE A 192 -4.11 8.96 16.42
C PHE A 192 -5.29 9.12 17.38
N LEU A 193 -5.93 8.02 17.81
CA LEU A 193 -7.00 8.08 18.79
C LEU A 193 -6.53 8.57 20.17
N VAL A 194 -5.36 8.10 20.64
CA VAL A 194 -4.80 8.53 21.93
C VAL A 194 -4.46 10.02 21.90
N LEU A 195 -3.77 10.49 20.85
CA LEU A 195 -3.44 11.91 20.69
C LEU A 195 -4.69 12.78 20.56
N GLY A 196 -5.65 12.38 19.72
CA GLY A 196 -6.92 13.09 19.58
C GLY A 196 -7.71 13.16 20.89
N SER A 197 -7.71 12.08 21.67
CA SER A 197 -8.38 12.04 22.99
C SER A 197 -7.71 12.97 23.98
N LEU A 198 -6.38 12.98 24.05
CA LEU A 198 -5.63 13.89 24.93
C LEU A 198 -5.87 15.36 24.59
N LEU A 199 -5.85 15.72 23.31
CA LEU A 199 -6.09 17.09 22.85
C LEU A 199 -7.52 17.54 23.15
N THR A 200 -8.52 16.70 22.87
CA THR A 200 -9.93 17.02 23.15
C THR A 200 -10.23 17.09 24.65
N LEU A 201 -9.69 16.18 25.46
CA LEU A 201 -9.80 16.26 26.92
C LEU A 201 -9.14 17.51 27.48
N SER A 202 -7.98 17.90 26.95
CA SER A 202 -7.29 19.14 27.33
C SER A 202 -8.11 20.38 26.93
N ALA A 203 -8.76 20.37 25.77
CA ALA A 203 -9.67 21.44 25.34
C ALA A 203 -10.88 21.57 26.28
N VAL A 204 -11.50 20.45 26.65
CA VAL A 204 -12.64 20.42 27.58
C VAL A 204 -12.21 20.89 28.97
N ALA A 205 -11.06 20.41 29.47
CA ALA A 205 -10.54 20.79 30.78
C ALA A 205 -10.19 22.30 30.84
N THR A 206 -9.52 22.83 29.81
CA THR A 206 -9.21 24.27 29.74
C THR A 206 -10.47 25.13 29.66
N ALA A 207 -11.44 24.76 28.81
CA ALA A 207 -12.73 25.44 28.75
C ALA A 207 -13.49 25.39 30.10
N TYR A 208 -13.47 24.24 30.78
CA TYR A 208 -14.08 24.07 32.09
C TYR A 208 -13.42 24.94 33.17
N LEU A 209 -12.08 24.99 33.20
CA LEU A 209 -11.34 25.82 34.17
C LEU A 209 -11.58 27.32 33.96
N ILE A 210 -11.67 27.76 32.70
CA ILE A 210 -12.04 29.15 32.34
C ILE A 210 -13.46 29.44 32.80
N TRP A 211 -14.40 28.53 32.53
CA TRP A 211 -15.80 28.71 32.92
C TRP A 211 -16.00 28.71 34.45
N ARG A 212 -15.26 27.87 35.18
CA ARG A 212 -15.34 27.75 36.66
C ARG A 212 -14.60 28.88 37.40
N GLY A 213 -13.97 29.82 36.69
CA GLY A 213 -13.39 31.03 37.28
C GLY A 213 -12.11 30.80 38.12
N HIS A 214 -11.41 29.68 37.92
CA HIS A 214 -10.26 29.30 38.75
C HIS A 214 -8.89 29.73 38.22
N LEU A 215 -8.83 30.40 37.05
CA LEU A 215 -7.60 30.95 36.48
C LEU A 215 -7.60 32.49 36.50
N ASN A 216 -7.51 33.08 37.70
CA ASN A 216 -6.82 34.35 37.86
C ASN A 216 -5.31 34.05 37.78
N LEU A 217 -4.80 33.72 36.58
CA LEU A 217 -3.36 33.44 36.40
C LEU A 217 -2.49 34.71 36.40
N PHE A 218 -3.07 35.89 36.49
CA PHE A 218 -2.38 37.17 36.66
C PHE A 218 -3.19 38.12 37.54
N ALA A 219 -3.32 37.79 38.83
CA ALA A 219 -3.65 38.77 39.86
C ALA A 219 -2.40 38.99 40.70
N ASP A 220 -1.56 39.90 40.20
CA ASP A 220 -0.65 40.83 40.91
C ASP A 220 0.71 40.97 40.21
N SER A 221 0.76 41.94 39.29
CA SER A 221 1.86 42.92 39.15
C SER A 221 1.36 44.13 38.38
#